data_AF-A0A933EUH9-F1
#
_entry.id   AF-A0A933EUH9-F1
#
_cell.length_a   1.000
_cell.length_b   1.000
_cell.length_c   1.000
_cell.angle_alpha   90.00
_cell.angle_beta   90.00
_cell.angle_gamma   90.00
#
_symmetry.space_group_name_H-M   'P 1'
#
loop_
_entity.id
_entity.type
_entity.pdbx_description
1 polymer ?
#
loop_
_entity_poly.entity_id
_entity_poly.type
_entity_poly.pdbx_seq_one_letter_code
_entity_poly.pdbx_strand_id
1 'polypeptide(L)' 'MYSKVVTQVGRLARKNLVVDGEKVKELARKMGTSESEAVRQAVDFVLAAEEVMAAVRELHERGGIDDVLGKLPDEVMA' A
#
# COMPACT_ATOMS: atom_id res chain seq x y z
N MET A 1 6.47 -23.90 -4.73
CA MET A 1 5.70 -23.30 -5.84
C MET A 1 5.86 -21.79 -5.71
N TYR A 2 6.83 -21.20 -6.42
CA TYR A 2 7.17 -19.78 -6.25
C TYR A 2 6.13 -18.94 -7.00
N SER A 3 5.33 -18.19 -6.23
CA SER A 3 4.42 -17.18 -6.78
C SER A 3 5.25 -16.16 -7.56
N LYS A 4 5.03 -16.09 -8.88
CA LYS A 4 5.56 -15.00 -9.69
C LYS A 4 4.80 -13.74 -9.29
N VAL A 5 5.47 -12.83 -8.58
CA VAL A 5 5.00 -11.45 -8.43
C VAL A 5 5.02 -10.85 -9.83
N VAL A 6 3.88 -10.89 -10.51
CA VAL A 6 3.71 -10.26 -11.82
C VAL A 6 3.62 -8.76 -11.57
N THR A 7 4.76 -8.07 -11.63
CA THR A 7 4.77 -6.62 -11.74
C THR A 7 4.14 -6.29 -13.09
N GLN A 8 2.85 -5.95 -13.10
CA GLN A 8 2.16 -5.55 -14.31
C GLN A 8 2.68 -4.17 -14.73
N VAL A 9 3.74 -4.15 -15.55
CA VAL A 9 4.29 -2.90 -16.10
C VAL A 9 3.34 -2.42 -17.21
N GLY A 10 2.27 -1.74 -16.80
CA GLY A 10 1.34 -1.09 -17.71
C GLY A 10 2.03 -0.03 -18.56
N ARG A 11 1.68 0.06 -19.85
CA ARG A 11 2.15 1.14 -20.71
C ARG A 11 1.64 2.49 -20.19
N LEU A 12 2.55 3.46 -20.00
CA LEU A 12 2.16 4.80 -19.57
C LEU A 12 1.26 5.46 -20.61
N ALA A 13 0.08 5.89 -20.15
CA ALA A 13 -0.87 6.64 -20.94
C ALA A 13 -1.02 8.05 -20.36
N ARG A 14 -0.94 9.06 -21.20
CA ARG A 14 -1.22 10.43 -20.80
C ARG A 14 -2.72 10.56 -20.53
N LYS A 15 -3.07 11.08 -19.35
CA LYS A 15 -4.44 11.40 -18.96
C LYS A 15 -4.51 12.89 -18.60
N ASN A 16 -5.62 13.53 -18.93
CA ASN A 16 -5.90 14.90 -18.50
C ASN A 16 -6.65 14.81 -17.17
N LEU A 17 -5.94 15.01 -16.07
CA LEU A 17 -6.48 14.95 -14.71
C LEU A 17 -6.61 16.37 -14.15
N VAL A 18 -7.70 16.63 -13.44
CA VAL A 18 -7.84 17.84 -12.62
C VAL A 18 -7.41 17.50 -11.21
N VAL A 19 -6.43 18.23 -10.69
CA VAL A 19 -5.85 18.06 -9.36
C VAL A 19 -5.72 19.39 -8.65
N ASP A 20 -5.60 19.35 -7.33
CA ASP A 20 -5.16 20.49 -6.52
C ASP A 20 -3.65 20.68 -6.69
N GLY A 21 -3.26 21.72 -7.44
CA GLY A 21 -1.86 21.97 -7.79
C GLY A 21 -0.95 22.22 -6.60
N GLU A 22 -1.43 22.90 -5.55
CA GLU A 22 -0.61 23.18 -4.37
C GLU A 22 -0.32 21.92 -3.57
N LYS A 23 -1.30 21.01 -3.46
CA LYS A 23 -1.10 19.70 -2.82
C LYS A 23 -0.12 18.83 -3.58
N VAL A 24 -0.21 18.80 -4.91
CA VAL A 24 0.71 18.02 -5.76
C VAL A 24 2.13 18.58 -5.66
N LYS A 25 2.28 19.90 -5.67
CA LYS A 25 3.57 20.58 -5.49
C LYS A 25 4.17 20.30 -4.11
N GLU A 26 3.37 20.33 -3.06
CA GLU A 26 3.83 19.97 -1.71
C GLU A 26 4.26 18.50 -1.64
N LEU A 27 3.48 17.60 -2.22
CA LEU A 27 3.79 16.18 -2.29
C LEU A 27 5.12 15.94 -3.04
N ALA A 28 5.28 16.54 -4.21
CA ALA A 28 6.50 16.47 -5.00
C ALA A 28 7.72 16.98 -4.22
N ARG A 29 7.57 18.10 -3.50
CA ARG A 29 8.61 18.64 -2.62
C ARG A 29 8.98 17.67 -1.50
N LYS A 30 8.00 17.09 -0.81
CA LYS A 30 8.22 16.10 0.26
C LYS A 30 8.94 14.85 -0.24
N MET A 31 8.63 14.43 -1.46
CA MET A 31 9.19 13.24 -2.10
C MET A 31 10.50 13.51 -2.86
N GLY A 32 10.92 14.78 -3.00
CA GLY A 32 12.13 15.16 -3.73
C GLY A 32 12.08 14.79 -5.22
N THR A 33 10.89 14.81 -5.84
CA THR A 33 10.69 14.37 -7.23
C THR A 33 9.81 15.35 -8.01
N SER A 34 9.55 15.06 -9.29
CA SER A 34 8.64 15.85 -10.13
C SER A 34 7.17 15.62 -9.75
N GLU A 35 6.30 16.58 -10.05
CA GLU A 35 4.85 16.47 -9.80
C GLU A 35 4.21 15.24 -10.45
N SER A 36 4.60 14.93 -11.70
CA SER A 36 4.09 13.75 -12.41
C SER A 36 4.53 12.44 -11.76
N GLU A 37 5.75 12.41 -11.23
CA GLU A 37 6.30 11.23 -10.55
C GLU A 37 5.71 11.07 -9.15
N ALA A 38 5.49 12.18 -8.44
CA ALA A 38 4.82 12.18 -7.14
C ALA A 38 3.38 11.66 -7.23
N VAL A 39 2.63 12.08 -8.25
CA VAL A 39 1.27 11.56 -8.51
C VAL A 39 1.31 10.07 -8.84
N ARG A 40 2.28 9.61 -9.62
CA ARG A 40 2.43 8.19 -9.95
C ARG A 40 2.67 7.34 -8.71
N GLN A 41 3.64 7.73 -7.89
CA GLN A 41 3.97 7.00 -6.67
C GLN A 41 2.81 7.03 -5.65
N ALA A 42 2.03 8.11 -5.61
CA ALA A 42 0.82 8.16 -4.79
C ALA A 42 -0.25 7.16 -5.26
N VAL A 43 -0.45 7.00 -6.58
CA VAL A 43 -1.35 6.00 -7.15
C VAL A 43 -0.86 4.59 -6.81
N ASP A 44 0.43 4.32 -7.02
CA ASP A 44 1.03 3.01 -6.71
C ASP A 44 0.90 2.68 -5.22
N PHE A 45 1.11 3.66 -4.33
CA PHE A 45 0.96 3.49 -2.89
C PHE A 45 -0.48 3.16 -2.48
N VAL A 46 -1.48 3.84 -3.06
CA VAL A 46 -2.89 3.56 -2.75
C VAL A 46 -3.27 2.14 -3.20
N LEU A 47 -2.87 1.73 -4.40
CA LEU A 47 -3.15 0.38 -4.90
C LEU A 47 -2.48 -0.70 -4.03
N ALA A 48 -1.23 -0.48 -3.63
CA ALA A 48 -0.52 -1.39 -2.73
C ALA A 48 -1.16 -1.42 -1.33
N ALA A 49 -1.60 -0.27 -0.81
CA ALA A 49 -2.26 -0.19 0.50
C ALA A 49 -3.61 -0.92 0.49
N GLU A 50 -4.38 -0.86 -0.60
CA GLU A 50 -5.61 -1.63 -0.76
C GLU A 50 -5.35 -3.14 -0.74
N GLU A 51 -4.29 -3.60 -1.42
CA GLU A 51 -3.87 -5.00 -1.43
C GLU A 51 -3.45 -5.48 -0.02
N VAL A 52 -2.64 -4.68 0.69
CA VAL A 52 -2.24 -4.99 2.06
C VAL A 52 -3.44 -5.01 3.01
N MET A 53 -4.34 -4.02 2.92
CA MET A 53 -5.54 -4.00 3.76
C MET A 53 -6.49 -5.16 3.44
N ALA A 54 -6.59 -5.59 2.18
CA ALA A 54 -7.33 -6.78 1.81
C ALA A 54 -6.73 -8.05 2.44
N ALA A 55 -5.41 -8.20 2.40
CA ALA A 55 -4.71 -9.32 3.04
C ALA A 55 -4.88 -9.33 4.56
N VAL A 56 -4.82 -8.16 5.22
CA VAL A 56 -5.06 -8.05 6.66
C VAL A 56 -6.51 -8.40 7.02
N ARG A 57 -7.49 -7.97 6.21
CA ARG A 57 -8.89 -8.34 6.39
C ARG A 57 -9.11 -9.85 6.22
N GLU A 58 -8.53 -10.47 5.19
CA GLU A 58 -8.61 -11.92 5.00
C GLU A 58 -7.99 -12.68 6.19
N LEU A 59 -6.85 -12.21 6.71
CA LEU A 59 -6.21 -12.80 7.90
C LEU A 59 -7.08 -12.68 9.15
N HIS A 60 -7.76 -11.54 9.32
CA HIS A 60 -8.70 -11.32 10.41
C HIS A 60 -9.93 -12.22 10.29
N GLU A 61 -10.50 -12.34 9.09
CA GLU A 61 -11.69 -13.17 8.82
C GLU A 61 -11.43 -14.68 8.96
N ARG A 62 -10.18 -15.12 8.77
CA ARG A 62 -9.79 -16.54 8.85
C ARG A 62 -9.37 -17.02 10.25
N GLY A 63 -9.44 -16.18 11.28
CA GLY A 63 -9.14 -16.59 12.66
C GLY A 63 -8.08 -15.78 13.40
N GLY A 64 -7.58 -14.68 12.82
CA GLY A 64 -6.83 -13.67 13.57
C GLY A 64 -5.35 -13.98 13.84
N ILE A 65 -4.62 -12.91 14.15
CA ILE A 65 -3.18 -12.90 14.39
C ILE A 65 -2.80 -13.75 15.63
N ASP A 66 -3.75 -13.97 16.56
CA ASP A 66 -3.60 -14.84 17.73
C ASP A 66 -3.39 -16.31 17.37
N ASP A 67 -3.94 -16.78 16.23
CA ASP A 67 -3.70 -18.14 15.73
C ASP A 67 -2.32 -18.28 15.07
N VAL A 68 -1.74 -17.19 14.57
CA VAL A 68 -0.45 -17.19 13.84
C VAL A 68 0.74 -16.85 14.74
N LEU A 69 0.58 -15.94 15.71
CA LEU A 69 1.66 -15.54 16.63
C LEU A 69 1.82 -16.49 17.82
N GLY A 70 0.90 -17.45 17.99
CA GLY A 70 0.89 -18.35 19.14
C GLY A 70 0.53 -17.58 20.40
N LYS A 71 -0.34 -18.18 21.22
CA LYS A 71 -0.67 -17.71 22.55
C LYS A 71 0.57 -17.13 23.23
N LEU A 72 0.60 -15.81 23.47
CA LEU A 72 1.53 -15.30 24.47
C LEU A 72 1.22 -16.10 25.74
N PRO A 73 2.20 -16.81 26.32
CA PRO A 73 1.94 -17.57 27.53
C PRO A 73 1.45 -16.60 28.61
N ASP A 74 0.41 -17.00 29.34
CA ASP A 74 -0.27 -16.24 30.40
C ASP A 74 0.65 -15.83 31.58
N GLU A 75 1.97 -16.03 31.48
CA GLU A 75 2.95 -15.83 32.55
C GLU A 75 3.35 -14.36 32.81
N VAL A 76 2.77 -13.38 32.11
CA VAL A 76 3.06 -11.95 32.36
C VAL A 76 1.99 -11.26 33.23
N MET A 77 0.98 -12.00 33.71
CA MET A 77 -0.06 -11.46 34.61
C MET A 77 -0.27 -12.34 35.85
N ALA A 78 0.82 -12.71 36.54
CA ALA A 78 0.78 -13.22 37.92
C ALA A 78 1.93 -12.65 38.74
#